data_AF-A0A519VH15-F1
#
_entry.id   AF-A0A519VH15-F1
#
_cell.length_a   1.000
_cell.length_b   1.000
_cell.length_c   1.000
_cell.angle_alpha   90.00
_cell.angle_beta   90.00
_cell.angle_gamma   90.00
#
_symmetry.space_group_name_H-M   'P 1'
#
loop_
_entity.id
_entity.type
_entity.pdbx_description
1 polymer ?
#
loop_
_entity_poly.entity_id
_entity_poly.type
_entity_poly.pdbx_seq_one_letter_code
_entity_poly.pdbx_strand_id
1 'polypeptide(L)'
;GVAKATYLDAFTAAYNYRPDNSSAAINTSNPYTLNGIQLGIYFNLGILFRTPAFVRQAREEYNEKTYQAKEYDILLESEVRQTYYEYLRQSSDLKVKAQAYTDNKAASDGLKFKFEKGEVTLDDYTKAKSITSYSNSERLLAELNLLKAKDSLEALIGEKLENVK
;
A
#
# COMPACT_ATOMS: atom_id res chain seq x y z
N GLY A 1 1.83 -27.29 4.00
CA GLY A 1 1.61 -28.10 5.21
C GLY A 1 0.35 -28.94 5.08
N VAL A 2 -0.81 -28.29 4.92
CA VAL A 2 -2.14 -28.91 4.88
C VAL A 2 -2.35 -29.90 3.72
N ALA A 3 -1.92 -29.58 2.50
CA ALA A 3 -2.07 -30.50 1.35
C ALA A 3 -1.29 -31.82 1.48
N LYS A 4 -0.23 -31.86 2.31
CA LYS A 4 0.47 -33.10 2.65
C LYS A 4 -0.21 -33.84 3.81
N ALA A 5 -0.92 -33.12 4.67
CA ALA A 5 -1.71 -33.70 5.75
C ALA A 5 -2.93 -34.48 5.23
N THR A 6 -3.37 -34.25 3.99
CA THR A 6 -4.41 -35.04 3.30
C THR A 6 -4.07 -36.53 3.21
N TYR A 7 -2.80 -36.93 3.27
CA TYR A 7 -2.43 -38.35 3.40
C TYR A 7 -2.86 -38.96 4.74
N LEU A 8 -3.07 -38.14 5.77
CA LEU A 8 -3.51 -38.54 7.10
C LEU A 8 -5.04 -38.57 7.24
N ASP A 9 -5.80 -38.10 6.22
CA ASP A 9 -7.28 -38.20 6.19
C ASP A 9 -7.78 -39.66 6.24
N ALA A 10 -6.88 -40.63 6.04
CA ALA A 10 -7.15 -42.04 6.20
C ALA A 10 -7.44 -42.46 7.65
N PHE A 11 -7.06 -41.65 8.64
CA PHE A 11 -7.29 -41.93 10.05
C PHE A 11 -8.47 -41.10 10.57
N THR A 12 -9.47 -41.77 11.13
CA THR A 12 -10.63 -41.13 11.73
C THR A 12 -10.78 -41.55 13.18
N ALA A 13 -11.09 -40.58 14.04
CA ALA A 13 -11.43 -40.82 15.43
C ALA A 13 -12.81 -40.22 15.69
N ALA A 14 -13.73 -41.03 16.20
CA ALA A 14 -15.08 -40.60 16.56
C ALA A 14 -15.37 -41.00 18.00
N TYR A 15 -16.00 -40.11 18.76
CA TYR A 15 -16.49 -40.41 20.10
C TYR A 15 -18.02 -40.47 20.05
N ASN A 16 -18.58 -41.63 20.39
CA ASN A 16 -20.02 -41.83 20.42
C ASN A 16 -20.47 -42.04 21.88
N TYR A 17 -21.37 -41.17 22.36
CA TYR A 17 -21.91 -41.20 23.72
C TYR A 17 -23.43 -41.40 23.67
N ARG A 18 -23.93 -42.46 24.30
CA ARG A 18 -25.38 -42.72 24.46
C ARG A 18 -25.73 -42.76 25.95
N PRO A 19 -26.68 -41.93 26.41
CA PRO A 19 -27.05 -41.84 27.84
C PRO A 19 -28.08 -42.88 28.32
N ASP A 20 -28.56 -43.78 27.45
CA ASP A 20 -29.52 -44.84 27.79
C ASP A 20 -28.80 -46.18 28.04
N ASN A 21 -29.00 -46.77 29.23
CA ASN A 21 -28.43 -48.04 29.69
C ASN A 21 -29.17 -49.30 29.14
N SER A 22 -29.90 -49.18 28.03
CA SER A 22 -30.57 -50.32 27.39
C SER A 22 -29.59 -51.06 26.47
N SER A 23 -29.09 -52.19 26.98
CA SER A 23 -28.26 -53.21 26.34
C SER A 23 -28.39 -53.34 24.83
N ALA A 24 -27.24 -53.26 24.13
CA ALA A 24 -26.96 -53.71 22.76
C ALA A 24 -28.17 -53.97 21.84
N ALA A 25 -28.84 -52.91 21.38
CA ALA A 25 -29.85 -53.03 20.34
C ALA A 25 -29.21 -52.84 18.96
N ILE A 26 -28.88 -53.95 18.29
CA ILE A 26 -28.74 -53.94 16.82
C ILE A 26 -30.14 -53.63 16.28
N ASN A 27 -30.38 -52.41 15.84
CA ASN A 27 -31.61 -52.00 15.16
C ASN A 27 -31.27 -51.68 13.70
N THR A 28 -32.15 -52.05 12.77
CA THR A 28 -32.07 -51.78 11.32
C THR A 28 -31.76 -50.30 10.98
N SER A 29 -31.99 -49.38 11.90
CA SER A 29 -31.74 -47.94 11.77
C SER A 29 -30.31 -47.49 12.16
N ASN A 30 -29.56 -48.23 12.98
CA ASN A 30 -28.22 -47.80 13.43
C ASN A 30 -27.30 -48.96 13.86
N PRO A 31 -26.20 -49.25 13.12
CA PRO A 31 -25.38 -50.45 13.31
C PRO A 31 -24.28 -50.35 14.40
N TYR A 32 -24.16 -49.25 15.15
CA TYR A 32 -23.06 -49.08 16.12
C TYR A 32 -23.36 -49.72 17.49
N THR A 33 -22.47 -50.63 17.92
CA THR A 33 -22.67 -51.52 19.08
C THR A 33 -21.99 -51.08 20.38
N LEU A 34 -21.10 -50.08 20.36
CA LEU A 34 -20.31 -49.64 21.53
C LEU A 34 -20.35 -48.13 21.74
N ASN A 35 -20.62 -47.71 22.98
CA ASN A 35 -20.36 -46.36 23.48
C ASN A 35 -18.87 -46.21 23.78
N GLY A 36 -18.24 -45.14 23.28
CA GLY A 36 -16.82 -44.86 23.52
C GLY A 36 -16.09 -44.28 22.30
N ILE A 37 -14.77 -44.27 22.40
CA ILE A 37 -13.87 -43.83 21.32
C ILE A 37 -13.78 -44.96 20.29
N GLN A 38 -14.15 -44.65 19.05
CA GLN A 38 -14.00 -45.51 17.89
C GLN A 38 -12.88 -44.93 17.00
N LEU A 39 -11.86 -45.73 16.75
CA LEU A 39 -10.78 -45.41 15.82
C LEU A 39 -11.00 -46.21 14.54
N GLY A 40 -11.13 -45.51 13.42
CA GLY A 40 -11.30 -46.11 12.10
C GLY A 40 -10.10 -45.80 11.21
N ILE A 41 -9.69 -46.77 10.42
CA ILE A 41 -8.76 -46.54 9.30
C ILE A 41 -9.57 -46.75 8.03
N TYR A 42 -9.76 -45.67 7.27
CA TYR A 42 -10.46 -45.70 6.00
C TYR A 42 -9.48 -45.36 4.88
N PHE A 43 -9.03 -46.39 4.15
CA PHE A 43 -8.07 -46.20 3.07
C PHE A 43 -8.78 -45.99 1.73
N ASN A 44 -8.93 -44.73 1.31
CA ASN A 44 -9.43 -44.41 -0.03
C ASN A 44 -8.27 -44.34 -1.03
N LEU A 45 -8.15 -45.34 -1.91
CA LEU A 45 -7.09 -45.39 -2.93
C LEU A 45 -7.09 -44.18 -3.88
N GLY A 46 -8.24 -43.51 -4.06
CA GLY A 46 -8.35 -42.27 -4.84
C GLY A 46 -7.50 -41.11 -4.28
N ILE A 47 -7.20 -41.12 -2.97
CA ILE A 47 -6.32 -40.13 -2.33
C ILE A 47 -4.89 -40.25 -2.86
N LEU A 48 -4.41 -41.45 -3.21
CA LEU A 48 -3.05 -41.63 -3.72
C LEU A 48 -2.87 -41.01 -5.12
N PHE A 49 -3.91 -41.05 -5.95
CA PHE A 49 -3.87 -40.45 -7.30
C PHE A 49 -4.13 -38.95 -7.28
N ARG A 50 -5.00 -38.50 -6.36
CA ARG A 50 -5.42 -37.10 -6.26
C ARG A 50 -4.40 -36.23 -5.50
N THR A 51 -3.87 -36.70 -4.38
CA THR A 51 -3.02 -35.89 -3.48
C THR A 51 -1.75 -35.33 -4.14
N PRO A 52 -1.03 -36.07 -5.02
CA PRO A 52 0.12 -35.49 -5.74
C PRO A 52 -0.26 -34.26 -6.58
N ALA A 53 -1.43 -34.27 -7.22
CA ALA A 53 -1.94 -33.13 -7.98
C ALA A 53 -2.26 -31.94 -7.05
N PHE A 54 -2.90 -32.17 -5.90
CA PHE A 54 -3.15 -31.13 -4.89
C PHE A 54 -1.86 -30.55 -4.30
N VAL A 55 -0.85 -31.39 -4.04
CA VAL A 55 0.46 -30.94 -3.56
C VAL A 55 1.18 -30.09 -4.61
N ARG A 56 1.07 -30.45 -5.90
CA ARG A 56 1.60 -29.63 -7.00
C ARG A 56 0.87 -28.29 -7.08
N GLN A 57 -0.46 -28.31 -7.08
CA GLN A 57 -1.28 -27.10 -7.09
C GLN A 57 -0.93 -26.16 -5.93
N ALA A 58 -0.90 -26.67 -4.69
CA ALA A 58 -0.56 -25.87 -3.52
C ALA A 58 0.88 -25.31 -3.56
N ARG A 59 1.82 -25.99 -4.24
CA ARG A 59 3.16 -25.45 -4.48
C ARG A 59 3.13 -24.32 -5.51
N GLU A 60 2.39 -24.48 -6.60
CA GLU A 60 2.24 -23.42 -7.60
C GLU A 60 1.53 -22.20 -7.00
N GLU A 61 0.48 -22.39 -6.20
CA GLU A 61 -0.18 -21.29 -5.47
C GLU A 61 0.78 -20.58 -4.51
N TYR A 62 1.63 -21.32 -3.80
CA TYR A 62 2.67 -20.73 -2.95
C TYR A 62 3.70 -19.94 -3.75
N ASN A 63 4.16 -20.49 -4.88
CA ASN A 63 5.08 -19.81 -5.78
C ASN A 63 4.45 -18.54 -6.36
N GLU A 64 3.19 -18.61 -6.80
CA GLU A 64 2.42 -17.47 -7.31
C GLU A 64 2.36 -16.36 -6.27
N LYS A 65 2.00 -16.68 -5.02
CA LYS A 65 1.98 -15.68 -3.92
C LYS A 65 3.36 -15.10 -3.64
N THR A 66 4.41 -15.92 -3.76
CA THR A 66 5.79 -15.45 -3.62
C THR A 66 6.18 -14.49 -4.74
N TYR A 67 5.79 -14.77 -5.98
CA TYR A 67 6.05 -13.87 -7.11
C TYR A 67 5.23 -12.58 -7.01
N GLN A 68 3.96 -12.65 -6.59
CA GLN A 68 3.12 -11.48 -6.31
C GLN A 68 3.74 -10.58 -5.24
N ALA A 69 4.30 -11.15 -4.17
CA ALA A 69 5.01 -10.37 -3.15
C ALA A 69 6.24 -9.65 -3.72
N LYS A 70 7.06 -10.35 -4.53
CA LYS A 70 8.22 -9.74 -5.19
C LYS A 70 7.85 -8.63 -6.17
N GLU A 71 6.78 -8.83 -6.93
CA GLU A 71 6.25 -7.80 -7.83
C GLU A 71 5.80 -6.58 -7.05
N TYR A 72 5.08 -6.78 -5.94
CA TYR A 72 4.68 -5.70 -5.04
C TYR A 72 5.89 -4.92 -4.50
N ASP A 73 6.95 -5.61 -4.07
CA ASP A 73 8.18 -4.97 -3.59
C ASP A 73 8.83 -4.09 -4.68
N ILE A 74 8.89 -4.58 -5.93
CA ILE A 74 9.45 -3.83 -7.06
C ILE A 74 8.59 -2.60 -7.38
N LEU A 75 7.26 -2.74 -7.35
CA LEU A 75 6.34 -1.64 -7.59
C LEU A 75 6.47 -0.57 -6.50
N LEU A 76 6.53 -0.98 -5.24
CA LEU A 76 6.72 -0.09 -4.10
C LEU A 76 8.04 0.68 -4.23
N GLU A 77 9.15 0.00 -4.56
CA GLU A 77 10.44 0.64 -4.77
C GLU A 77 10.40 1.66 -5.93
N SER A 78 9.71 1.33 -7.02
CA SER A 78 9.49 2.24 -8.14
C SER A 78 8.68 3.47 -7.74
N GLU A 79 7.62 3.28 -6.97
CA GLU A 79 6.73 4.35 -6.51
C GLU A 79 7.44 5.30 -5.54
N VAL A 80 8.24 4.77 -4.62
CA VAL A 80 9.08 5.56 -3.71
C VAL A 80 10.07 6.41 -4.51
N ARG A 81 10.75 5.83 -5.51
CA ARG A 81 11.67 6.57 -6.39
C ARG A 81 10.96 7.69 -7.15
N GLN A 82 9.81 7.40 -7.74
CA GLN A 82 9.03 8.37 -8.51
C GLN A 82 8.61 9.55 -7.61
N THR A 83 8.08 9.25 -6.43
CA THR A 83 7.64 10.26 -5.46
C THR A 83 8.82 11.08 -4.93
N TYR A 84 9.99 10.45 -4.74
CA TYR A 84 11.21 11.16 -4.37
C TYR A 84 11.67 12.16 -5.45
N TYR A 85 11.67 11.76 -6.72
CA TYR A 85 12.00 12.67 -7.81
C TYR A 85 10.99 13.80 -7.95
N GLU A 86 9.70 13.54 -7.69
CA GLU A 86 8.68 14.58 -7.65
C GLU A 86 8.97 15.59 -6.54
N TYR A 87 9.29 15.14 -5.34
CA TYR A 87 9.71 16.01 -4.23
C TYR A 87 10.92 16.90 -4.62
N LEU A 88 11.96 16.32 -5.22
CA LEU A 88 13.13 17.08 -5.67
C LEU A 88 12.78 18.12 -6.75
N ARG A 89 11.89 17.75 -7.68
CA ARG A 89 11.39 18.65 -8.72
C ARG A 89 10.65 19.83 -8.10
N GLN A 90 9.73 19.57 -7.17
CA GLN A 90 8.96 20.63 -6.50
C GLN A 90 9.86 21.53 -5.63
N SER A 91 10.90 20.96 -5.01
CA SER A 91 11.88 21.75 -4.25
C SER A 91 12.63 22.75 -5.16
N SER A 92 12.97 22.30 -6.37
CA SER A 92 13.62 23.15 -7.37
C SER A 92 12.66 24.20 -7.94
N ASP A 93 11.41 23.83 -8.21
CA ASP A 93 10.38 24.75 -8.70
C ASP A 93 10.13 25.88 -7.69
N LEU A 94 9.99 25.56 -6.40
CA LEU A 94 9.85 26.57 -5.35
C LEU A 94 11.01 27.58 -5.34
N LYS A 95 12.26 27.10 -5.52
CA LYS A 95 13.43 28.00 -5.59
C LYS A 95 13.32 28.98 -6.76
N VAL A 96 12.94 28.48 -7.94
CA VAL A 96 12.78 29.33 -9.14
C VAL A 96 11.66 30.34 -8.94
N LYS A 97 10.50 29.92 -8.44
CA LYS A 97 9.34 30.80 -8.21
C LYS A 97 9.62 31.83 -7.10
N ALA A 98 10.35 31.45 -6.06
CA ALA A 98 10.78 32.36 -5.00
C ALA A 98 11.77 33.42 -5.51
N GLN A 99 12.71 33.03 -6.37
CA GLN A 99 13.62 33.97 -7.01
C GLN A 99 12.86 34.94 -7.91
N ALA A 100 11.95 34.44 -8.76
CA ALA A 100 11.14 35.29 -9.62
C ALA A 100 10.28 36.30 -8.83
N TYR A 101 9.71 35.90 -7.69
CA TYR A 101 9.03 36.83 -6.79
C TYR A 101 9.95 37.91 -6.25
N THR A 102 11.16 37.53 -5.82
CA THR A 102 12.16 38.47 -5.28
C THR A 102 12.58 39.50 -6.33
N ASP A 103 12.86 39.05 -7.55
CA ASP A 103 13.25 39.92 -8.66
C ASP A 103 12.12 40.87 -9.06
N ASN A 104 10.89 40.36 -9.18
CA ASN A 104 9.72 41.18 -9.49
C ASN A 104 9.41 42.19 -8.38
N LYS A 105 9.56 41.79 -7.12
CA LYS A 105 9.39 42.68 -5.98
C LYS A 105 10.42 43.82 -6.01
N ALA A 106 11.69 43.51 -6.23
CA ALA A 106 12.74 44.52 -6.36
C ALA A 106 12.46 45.49 -7.52
N ALA A 107 12.00 44.98 -8.67
CA ALA A 107 11.61 45.81 -9.81
C ALA A 107 10.39 46.70 -9.50
N SER A 108 9.36 46.16 -8.84
CA SER A 108 8.17 46.90 -8.43
C SER A 108 8.48 47.98 -7.41
N ASP A 109 9.35 47.69 -6.43
CA ASP A 109 9.78 48.66 -5.43
C ASP A 109 10.58 49.78 -6.10
N GLY A 110 11.48 49.45 -7.04
CA GLY A 110 12.20 50.43 -7.85
C GLY A 110 11.27 51.34 -8.65
N LEU A 111 10.23 50.77 -9.28
CA LEU A 111 9.21 51.55 -10.01
C LEU A 111 8.36 52.41 -9.10
N LYS A 112 8.06 51.96 -7.89
CA LYS A 112 7.36 52.77 -6.88
C LYS A 112 8.15 54.05 -6.58
N PHE A 113 9.45 53.94 -6.32
CA PHE A 113 10.29 55.13 -6.05
C PHE A 113 10.36 56.09 -7.25
N LYS A 114 10.44 55.56 -8.48
CA LYS A 114 10.42 56.38 -9.70
C LYS A 114 9.05 57.05 -9.91
N PHE A 115 7.97 56.34 -9.60
CA PHE A 115 6.62 56.87 -9.73
C PHE A 115 6.37 58.01 -8.73
N GLU A 116 6.83 57.87 -7.48
CA GLU A 116 6.78 58.91 -6.45
C GLU A 116 7.53 60.19 -6.86
N LYS A 117 8.55 60.05 -7.74
CA LYS A 117 9.29 61.18 -8.33
C LYS A 117 8.71 61.69 -9.65
N GLY A 118 7.64 61.07 -10.16
CA GLY A 118 7.05 61.39 -11.46
C GLY A 118 7.86 60.95 -12.68
N GLU A 119 8.84 60.05 -12.51
CA GLU A 119 9.72 59.58 -13.60
C GLU A 119 9.10 58.45 -14.44
N VAL A 120 8.03 57.81 -13.96
CA VAL A 120 7.30 56.74 -14.67
C VAL A 120 5.79 56.92 -14.54
N THR A 121 5.03 56.27 -15.41
CA THR A 121 3.56 56.38 -15.43
C THR A 121 2.90 55.50 -14.37
N LEU A 122 1.67 55.84 -13.98
CA LEU A 122 0.84 55.00 -13.11
C LEU A 122 0.57 53.61 -13.73
N ASP A 123 0.43 53.55 -15.05
CA ASP A 123 0.18 52.29 -15.78
C ASP A 123 1.37 51.33 -15.64
N ASP A 124 2.60 51.81 -15.83
CA ASP A 124 3.82 51.00 -15.68
C ASP A 124 3.97 50.45 -14.24
N TYR A 125 3.74 51.30 -13.24
CA TYR A 125 3.76 50.87 -11.84
C TYR A 125 2.67 49.83 -11.54
N THR A 126 1.46 50.03 -12.05
CA THR A 126 0.33 49.10 -11.83
C THR A 126 0.60 47.74 -12.47
N LYS A 127 1.19 47.72 -13.67
CA LYS A 127 1.63 46.49 -14.35
C LYS A 127 2.67 45.74 -13.52
N ALA A 128 3.70 46.40 -13.04
CA ALA A 128 4.74 45.77 -12.22
C ALA A 128 4.18 45.21 -10.90
N LYS A 129 3.25 45.94 -10.27
CA LYS A 129 2.57 45.47 -9.06
C LYS A 129 1.69 44.24 -9.32
N SER A 130 1.00 44.20 -10.46
CA SER A 130 0.24 43.04 -10.90
C SER A 130 1.13 41.80 -11.10
N ILE A 131 2.25 41.95 -11.82
CA ILE A 131 3.24 40.88 -12.04
C ILE A 131 3.81 40.37 -10.71
N THR A 132 4.16 41.28 -9.80
CA THR A 132 4.66 40.91 -8.46
C THR A 132 3.63 40.11 -7.68
N SER A 133 2.36 40.53 -7.73
CA SER A 133 1.26 39.84 -7.04
C SER A 133 1.03 38.44 -7.61
N TYR A 134 1.05 38.31 -8.94
CA TYR A 134 0.97 37.02 -9.62
C TYR A 134 2.15 36.10 -9.25
N SER A 135 3.38 36.60 -9.29
CA SER A 135 4.57 35.82 -8.92
C SER A 135 4.56 35.36 -7.46
N ASN A 136 3.98 36.14 -6.54
CA ASN A 136 3.78 35.72 -5.16
C ASN A 136 2.76 34.57 -5.06
N SER A 137 1.67 34.64 -5.82
CA SER A 137 0.68 33.55 -5.87
C SER A 137 1.31 32.26 -6.38
N GLU A 138 2.10 32.34 -7.44
CA GLU A 138 2.84 31.21 -7.99
C GLU A 138 3.84 30.61 -6.99
N ARG A 139 4.57 31.45 -6.24
CA ARG A 139 5.45 31.01 -5.16
C ARG A 139 4.70 30.24 -4.08
N LEU A 140 3.54 30.74 -3.65
CA LEU A 140 2.71 30.09 -2.63
C LEU A 140 2.16 28.75 -3.12
N LEU A 141 1.76 28.66 -4.39
CA LEU A 141 1.33 27.40 -4.99
C LEU A 141 2.47 26.37 -5.06
N ALA A 142 3.67 26.81 -5.45
CA ALA A 142 4.86 25.94 -5.46
C ALA A 142 5.20 25.44 -4.05
N GLU A 143 5.07 26.30 -3.03
CA GLU A 143 5.29 25.94 -1.63
C GLU A 143 4.29 24.86 -1.16
N LEU A 144 3.01 25.02 -1.49
CA LEU A 144 1.98 24.02 -1.22
C LEU A 144 2.27 22.70 -1.93
N ASN A 145 2.69 22.75 -3.20
CA ASN A 145 2.99 21.54 -3.98
C ASN A 145 4.20 20.79 -3.42
N LEU A 146 5.23 21.51 -2.95
CA LEU A 146 6.36 20.90 -2.25
C LEU A 146 5.92 20.18 -0.98
N LEU A 147 5.08 20.82 -0.16
CA LEU A 147 4.57 20.20 1.07
C LEU A 147 3.76 18.95 0.78
N LYS A 148 2.87 18.98 -0.23
CA LYS A 148 2.14 17.78 -0.67
C LYS A 148 3.05 16.67 -1.16
N ALA A 149 4.10 17.00 -1.92
CA ALA A 149 5.08 16.02 -2.38
C ALA A 149 5.88 15.43 -1.21
N LYS A 150 6.24 16.24 -0.21
CA LYS A 150 6.86 15.78 1.04
C LYS A 150 5.96 14.79 1.77
N ASP A 151 4.71 15.17 2.05
CA ASP A 151 3.76 14.31 2.76
C ASP A 151 3.51 12.99 2.03
N SER A 152 3.41 13.03 0.69
CA SER A 152 3.22 11.82 -0.13
C SER A 152 4.41 10.86 -0.01
N LEU A 153 5.63 11.40 0.02
CA LEU A 153 6.84 10.61 0.19
C LEU A 153 6.94 10.02 1.60
N GLU A 154 6.67 10.82 2.63
CA GLU A 154 6.66 10.36 4.03
C GLU A 154 5.61 9.29 4.28
N ALA A 155 4.44 9.38 3.62
CA ALA A 155 3.39 8.37 3.71
C ALA A 155 3.83 7.01 3.12
N LEU A 156 4.61 7.01 2.03
CA LEU A 156 5.13 5.78 1.41
C LEU A 156 6.27 5.16 2.23
N ILE A 157 7.15 5.99 2.81
CA ILE A 157 8.28 5.52 3.62
C ILE A 157 7.83 5.12 5.04
N GLY A 158 6.74 5.70 5.53
CA GLY A 158 6.22 5.48 6.89
C GLY A 158 7.00 6.21 7.98
N GLU A 159 7.94 7.09 7.60
CA GLU A 159 8.76 7.88 8.50
C GLU A 159 8.97 9.29 7.95
N LYS A 160 9.17 10.26 8.84
CA LYS A 160 9.50 11.64 8.46
C LYS A 160 10.86 11.69 7.79
N LEU A 161 10.99 12.50 6.73
CA LEU A 161 12.27 12.67 6.02
C LEU A 161 13.38 13.21 6.92
N GLU A 162 13.03 13.91 8.00
CA GLU A 162 13.97 14.43 9.00
C GLU A 162 14.71 13.32 9.77
N ASN A 163 14.14 12.11 9.84
CA ASN A 163 14.72 10.99 10.55
C ASN A 163 15.47 10.01 9.64
N VAL A 164 15.28 10.11 8.32
CA VAL A 164 15.98 9.28 7.34
C VAL A 164 17.42 9.78 7.24
N LYS A 165 18.35 9.07 7.90
CA LYS A 165 19.79 9.37 7.90
C LYS A 165 20.53 8.71 6.74
#